data_AF-A0A9D8BMM0-F1
#
_entry.id   AF-A0A9D8BMM0-F1
#
_cell.length_a   1.000
_cell.length_b   1.000
_cell.length_c   1.000
_cell.angle_alpha   90.00
_cell.angle_beta   90.00
_cell.angle_gamma   90.00
#
_symmetry.space_group_name_H-M   'P 1'
#
loop_
_entity.id
_entity.type
_entity.pdbx_description
1 polymer ?
#
loop_
_entity_poly.entity_id
_entity_poly.type
_entity_poly.pdbx_seq_one_letter_code
_entity_poly.pdbx_strand_id
1 'polypeptide(L)'
;SFFSAAEGWGTLSQTRRGKRQESAIKVVYGKLMLRELTLRVPEGVSAPKATAHLANKAVEARVVVARGQAQLAFRQPVTVAEGQTLSVRLSWA
;
A
#
# COMPACT_ATOMS: atom_id res chain seq x y z
N SER A 1 6.93 -5.47 -9.79
CA SER A 1 5.96 -5.99 -10.78
C SER A 1 5.28 -4.85 -11.51
N PHE A 2 4.89 -5.06 -12.76
CA PHE A 2 4.05 -4.15 -13.54
C PHE A 2 2.57 -4.34 -13.17
N PHE A 3 1.76 -3.28 -13.31
CA PHE A 3 0.30 -3.36 -13.28
C PHE A 3 -0.31 -2.46 -14.35
N SER A 4 -1.51 -2.81 -14.82
CA SER A 4 -2.41 -1.95 -15.59
C SER A 4 -3.78 -1.89 -14.92
N ALA A 5 -4.46 -0.76 -15.09
CA ALA A 5 -5.80 -0.47 -14.61
C ALA A 5 -6.56 0.33 -15.69
N ALA A 6 -7.86 0.57 -15.48
CA ALA A 6 -8.71 1.24 -16.47
C ALA A 6 -8.21 2.65 -16.86
N GLU A 7 -7.66 3.40 -15.90
CA GLU A 7 -7.24 4.80 -16.10
C GLU A 7 -5.72 5.00 -16.01
N GLY A 8 -4.92 3.93 -16.02
CA GLY A 8 -3.47 4.08 -15.90
C GLY A 8 -2.69 2.78 -15.71
N TRP A 9 -1.38 2.90 -15.71
CA TRP A 9 -0.47 1.78 -15.48
C TRP A 9 0.77 2.22 -14.70
N GLY A 10 1.48 1.25 -14.15
CA GLY A 10 2.66 1.54 -13.35
C GLY A 10 3.32 0.33 -12.74
N THR A 11 3.96 0.53 -11.59
CA THR A 11 4.69 -0.51 -10.88
C THR A 11 4.25 -0.64 -9.43
N LEU A 12 4.20 -1.90 -8.98
CA LEU A 12 4.14 -2.27 -7.58
C LEU A 12 5.50 -2.86 -7.20
N SER A 13 6.15 -2.29 -6.19
CA SER A 13 7.36 -2.85 -5.58
C SER A 13 7.09 -3.18 -4.12
N GLN A 14 7.68 -4.27 -3.64
CA GLN A 14 7.54 -4.71 -2.26
C GLN A 14 8.87 -5.28 -1.79
N THR A 15 9.32 -4.87 -0.62
CA THR A 15 10.51 -5.40 0.04
C THR A 15 10.18 -5.71 1.49
N ARG A 16 10.78 -6.78 2.02
CA ARG A 16 10.64 -7.15 3.43
C ARG A 16 12.03 -7.36 4.02
N ARG A 17 12.29 -6.74 5.17
CA ARG A 17 13.54 -6.86 5.93
C ARG A 17 13.20 -6.99 7.41
N GLY A 18 13.48 -8.16 7.99
CA GLY A 18 13.13 -8.45 9.38
C GLY A 18 11.64 -8.25 9.64
N LYS A 19 11.32 -7.43 10.66
CA LYS A 19 9.95 -7.13 11.11
C LYS A 19 9.30 -5.93 10.40
N ARG A 20 9.75 -5.63 9.19
CA ARG A 20 9.29 -4.49 8.39
C ARG A 20 9.08 -4.89 6.94
N GLN A 21 7.99 -4.38 6.37
CA GLN A 21 7.68 -4.48 4.95
C GLN A 21 7.41 -3.09 4.39
N GLU A 22 8.02 -2.80 3.25
CA GLU A 22 7.78 -1.59 2.47
C GLU A 22 7.12 -1.98 1.16
N SER A 23 6.13 -1.21 0.73
CA SER A 23 5.40 -1.42 -0.51
C SER A 23 5.16 -0.06 -1.16
N ALA A 24 5.38 0.03 -2.47
CA ALA A 24 5.19 1.27 -3.21
C ALA A 24 4.41 1.00 -4.50
N ILE A 25 3.40 1.82 -4.74
CA ILE A 25 2.64 1.86 -5.98
C ILE A 25 2.99 3.15 -6.68
N LYS A 26 3.71 3.06 -7.79
CA LYS A 26 4.07 4.20 -8.64
C LYS A 26 3.20 4.17 -9.89
N VAL A 27 2.49 5.25 -10.17
CA VAL A 27 1.77 5.42 -11.44
C VAL A 27 2.71 6.08 -12.44
N VAL A 28 2.92 5.42 -13.57
CA VAL A 28 3.79 5.92 -14.63
C VAL A 28 2.99 6.68 -15.68
N TYR A 29 1.73 6.32 -15.90
CA TYR A 29 0.82 7.02 -16.79
C TYR A 29 -0.62 6.99 -16.26
N GLY A 30 -1.33 8.10 -16.37
CA GLY A 30 -2.74 8.20 -15.98
C GLY A 30 -2.94 8.33 -14.47
N LYS A 31 -3.86 7.56 -13.89
CA LYS A 31 -4.11 7.57 -12.44
C LYS A 31 -4.62 6.23 -11.90
N LEU A 32 -4.52 6.07 -10.59
CA LEU A 32 -5.08 4.93 -9.87
C LEU A 32 -5.82 5.43 -8.62
N MET A 33 -7.12 5.14 -8.54
CA MET A 33 -7.92 5.39 -7.34
C MET A 33 -7.99 4.13 -6.49
N LEU A 34 -7.58 4.22 -5.22
CA LEU A 34 -7.56 3.13 -4.26
C LEU A 34 -8.46 3.43 -3.07
N ARG A 35 -9.40 2.52 -2.79
CA ARG A 35 -10.15 2.49 -1.53
C ARG A 35 -9.48 1.60 -0.50
N GLU A 36 -8.79 0.58 -0.99
CA GLU A 36 -8.17 -0.45 -0.18
C GLU A 36 -6.87 -0.92 -0.82
N LEU A 37 -5.92 -1.31 0.03
CA LEU A 37 -4.73 -2.06 -0.36
C LEU A 37 -4.55 -3.26 0.56
N THR A 38 -4.48 -4.46 -0.02
CA THR A 38 -4.24 -5.69 0.74
C THR A 38 -2.83 -6.21 0.49
N LEU A 39 -2.08 -6.43 1.58
CA LEU A 39 -0.68 -6.83 1.56
C LEU A 39 -0.51 -8.12 2.38
N ARG A 40 0.20 -9.11 1.83
CA ARG A 40 0.59 -10.29 2.62
C ARG A 40 1.53 -9.90 3.75
N VAL A 41 1.33 -10.48 4.93
CA VAL A 41 2.21 -10.40 6.11
C VAL A 41 2.71 -11.82 6.44
N PRO A 42 3.82 -11.98 7.19
CA PRO A 42 4.24 -13.31 7.64
C PRO A 42 3.18 -13.96 8.54
N GLU A 43 3.21 -15.28 8.63
CA GLU A 43 2.40 -16.01 9.62
C GLU A 43 2.73 -15.55 11.04
N GLY A 44 1.73 -15.57 11.93
CA GLY A 44 1.86 -15.10 13.31
C GLY A 44 1.74 -13.58 13.51
N VAL A 45 1.82 -12.78 12.44
CA VAL A 45 1.59 -11.33 12.54
C VAL A 45 0.09 -11.04 12.58
N SER A 46 -0.40 -10.55 13.72
CA SER A 46 -1.82 -10.24 13.95
C SER A 46 -2.13 -8.74 14.03
N ALA A 47 -1.15 -7.90 14.40
CA ALA A 47 -1.36 -6.46 14.62
C ALA A 47 -0.16 -5.61 14.14
N PRO A 48 0.08 -5.52 12.82
CA PRO A 48 1.11 -4.64 12.28
C PRO A 48 0.68 -3.17 12.44
N LYS A 49 1.65 -2.31 12.75
CA LYS A 49 1.51 -0.86 12.55
C LYS A 49 1.63 -0.57 11.07
N ALA A 50 0.77 0.32 10.56
CA ALA A 50 0.80 0.73 9.17
C ALA A 50 0.90 2.25 9.06
N THR A 51 1.73 2.71 8.12
CA THR A 51 1.80 4.11 7.73
C THR A 51 1.73 4.19 6.20
N ALA A 52 0.87 5.06 5.68
CA ALA A 52 0.72 5.31 4.26
C ALA A 52 1.02 6.78 3.93
N HIS A 53 1.74 7.01 2.85
CA HIS A 53 2.05 8.36 2.36
C HIS A 53 1.84 8.44 0.85
N LEU A 54 1.11 9.46 0.39
CA LEU A 54 0.97 9.82 -1.01
C LEU A 54 1.80 11.08 -1.27
N ALA A 55 2.83 10.99 -2.13
CA ALA A 55 3.70 12.13 -2.44
C ALA A 55 4.18 12.88 -1.17
N ASN A 56 4.66 12.13 -0.17
CA ASN A 56 5.10 12.59 1.15
C ASN A 56 4.02 13.09 2.11
N LYS A 57 2.74 13.15 1.71
CA LYS A 57 1.63 13.49 2.61
C LYS A 57 1.08 12.22 3.27
N ALA A 58 0.93 12.24 4.58
CA ALA A 58 0.33 11.12 5.31
C ALA A 58 -1.14 10.92 4.87
N VAL A 59 -1.53 9.67 4.72
CA VAL A 59 -2.90 9.27 4.39
C VAL A 59 -3.42 8.36 5.50
N GLU A 60 -4.61 8.67 5.99
CA GLU A 60 -5.27 7.86 7.02
C GLU A 60 -5.78 6.54 6.43
N ALA A 61 -5.38 5.43 7.06
CA ALA A 61 -5.87 4.10 6.75
C ALA A 61 -6.13 3.30 8.03
N ARG A 62 -7.22 2.54 8.05
CA ARG A 62 -7.46 1.51 9.06
C ARG A 62 -6.87 0.20 8.58
N VAL A 63 -6.21 -0.53 9.48
CA VAL A 63 -5.64 -1.84 9.15
C VAL A 63 -6.30 -2.95 9.94
N VAL A 64 -6.70 -3.99 9.24
CA VAL A 64 -7.21 -5.24 9.80
C VAL A 64 -6.38 -6.39 9.24
N VAL A 65 -6.05 -7.36 10.09
CA VAL A 65 -5.37 -8.57 9.64
C VAL A 65 -6.33 -9.75 9.68
N ALA A 66 -6.42 -10.45 8.55
CA ALA A 66 -7.14 -11.70 8.44
C ALA A 66 -6.35 -12.65 7.54
N ARG A 67 -6.22 -13.91 7.96
CA ARG A 67 -5.65 -15.00 7.14
C ARG A 67 -4.29 -14.66 6.51
N GLY A 68 -3.38 -14.06 7.27
CA GLY A 68 -2.03 -13.70 6.81
C GLY A 68 -1.99 -12.49 5.86
N GLN A 69 -3.05 -11.70 5.80
CA GLN A 69 -3.14 -10.49 4.97
C GLN A 69 -3.50 -9.28 5.83
N ALA A 70 -2.75 -8.19 5.66
CA ALA A 70 -3.08 -6.88 6.19
C ALA A 70 -3.88 -6.12 5.13
N GLN A 71 -5.15 -5.84 5.44
CA GLN A 71 -6.06 -5.05 4.63
C GLN A 71 -6.03 -3.61 5.13
N LEU A 72 -5.55 -2.69 4.29
CA LEU A 72 -5.51 -1.25 4.57
C LEU A 72 -6.70 -0.59 3.89
N ALA A 73 -7.72 -0.20 4.65
CA ALA A 73 -8.86 0.57 4.16
C ALA A 73 -8.57 2.07 4.36
N PHE A 74 -8.45 2.83 3.27
CA PHE A 74 -8.22 4.27 3.33
C PHE A 74 -9.49 4.99 3.76
N ARG A 75 -9.38 5.96 4.67
CA ARG A 75 -10.55 6.70 5.19
C ARG A 75 -11.28 7.46 4.09
N GLN A 76 -10.52 7.98 3.13
CA GLN A 76 -11.01 8.53 1.88
C GLN A 76 -10.28 7.85 0.72
N PRO A 77 -10.90 7.68 -0.46
CA PRO A 77 -10.21 7.15 -1.62
C PRO A 77 -8.94 7.94 -1.93
N VAL A 78 -7.85 7.23 -2.19
CA VAL A 78 -6.56 7.81 -2.55
C VAL A 78 -6.42 7.77 -4.05
N THR A 79 -6.21 8.93 -4.67
CA THR A 79 -5.85 9.00 -6.09
C THR A 79 -4.35 9.18 -6.22
N VAL A 80 -3.67 8.16 -6.75
CA VAL A 80 -2.28 8.23 -7.16
C VAL A 80 -2.25 8.74 -8.60
N ALA A 81 -1.81 9.98 -8.81
CA ALA A 81 -1.69 10.55 -10.14
C ALA A 81 -0.38 10.13 -10.83
N GLU A 82 -0.29 10.41 -12.13
CA GLU A 82 0.93 10.24 -12.90
C GLU A 82 2.15 10.86 -12.21
N GLY A 83 3.26 10.12 -12.19
CA GLY A 83 4.49 10.52 -11.53
C GLY A 83 4.48 10.41 -10.00
N GLN A 84 3.31 10.20 -9.37
CA GLN A 84 3.21 10.03 -7.93
C GLN A 84 3.45 8.60 -7.48
N THR A 85 3.74 8.47 -6.19
CA THR A 85 3.91 7.19 -5.52
C THR A 85 3.13 7.18 -4.21
N LEU A 86 2.35 6.11 -4.01
CA LEU A 86 1.79 5.74 -2.72
C LEU A 86 2.75 4.75 -2.05
N SER A 87 3.31 5.16 -0.92
CA SER A 87 4.22 4.35 -0.11
C SER A 87 3.50 3.86 1.13
N VAL A 88 3.54 2.55 1.36
CA VAL A 88 2.99 1.89 2.55
C VAL A 88 4.09 1.14 3.26
N ARG A 89 4.12 1.30 4.58
CA ARG A 89 5.03 0.57 5.45
C ARG A 89 4.23 -0.17 6.50
N LEU A 90 4.52 -1.46 6.64
CA LEU A 90 4.06 -2.29 7.73
C LEU A 90 5.23 -2.61 8.66
N SER A 91 5.02 -2.54 9.96
CA SER A 91 5.97 -3.02 10.96
C SER A 91 5.26 -3.78 12.07
N TRP A 92 5.91 -4.80 12.63
CA TRP A 92 5.35 -5.65 13.68
C TRP A 92 6.41 -5.98 14.75
N ALA A 93 5.94 -6.51 15.89
CA ALA A 93 6.78 -6.98 16.99
C ALA A 93 7.15 -8.45 16.80
#